data_AF-A0A3D3BX77-F1
#
_entry.id   AF-A0A3D3BX77-F1
#
_cell.length_a   1.000
_cell.length_b   1.000
_cell.length_c   1.000
_cell.angle_alpha   90.00
_cell.angle_beta   90.00
_cell.angle_gamma   90.00
#
_symmetry.space_group_name_H-M   'P 1'
#
loop_
_entity.id
_entity.type
_entity.pdbx_description
1 polymer ?
#
loop_
_entity_poly.entity_id
_entity_poly.type
_entity_poly.pdbx_seq_one_letter_code
_entity_poly.pdbx_strand_id
1 'polypeptide(L)'
;WRIGAASTGALALIVASNFGWPAAYIVCAVFTLPAIMVGVFMGEPARHIEPAEVKGVTQALAEYFSPLSEFVKRQGAWLVLFFVLIHKIGDTLANLTLRLLFDDLGFTNEEIAFYDVGFGFIAFLLGIFVGGIMFARMGLKHSVLLSLVLMAVSNFSFAALALVGHTNLGMAAAIGFENFASGIGGVTVVAYLSALCNLRFTATQYALLSALASIAGRFLTGTTAGGLIEAMGYVNFYLLTTASAFPGVLLFWYMIRSGLADVSLGGASRD
;
A
#
# COMPACT_ATOMS: atom_id res chain seq x y z
N TRP A 1 1.33 11.70 7.71
CA TRP A 1 1.56 10.44 8.47
C TRP A 1 2.90 9.78 8.11
N ARG A 2 3.28 9.61 6.84
CA ARG A 2 4.55 8.96 6.41
C ARG A 2 5.81 9.62 6.97
N ILE A 3 5.89 10.96 6.98
CA ILE A 3 7.01 11.69 7.63
C ILE A 3 7.07 11.35 9.12
N GLY A 4 5.93 11.34 9.81
CA GLY A 4 5.83 10.92 11.21
C GLY A 4 6.32 9.48 11.40
N ALA A 5 5.86 8.52 10.59
CA ALA A 5 6.28 7.12 10.68
C ALA A 5 7.80 6.94 10.48
N ALA A 6 8.39 7.61 9.49
CA ALA A 6 9.83 7.57 9.23
C ALA A 6 10.63 8.24 10.36
N SER A 7 10.17 9.39 10.83
CA SER A 7 10.78 10.13 11.94
C SER A 7 10.77 9.29 13.22
N THR A 8 9.62 8.69 13.56
CA THR A 8 9.48 7.82 14.72
C THR A 8 10.35 6.57 14.60
N GLY A 9 10.41 5.94 13.42
CA GLY A 9 11.26 4.77 13.19
C GLY A 9 12.74 5.05 13.35
N ALA A 10 13.24 6.13 12.75
CA ALA A 10 14.63 6.56 12.88
C ALA A 10 14.98 6.95 14.32
N LEU A 11 14.12 7.72 14.98
CA LEU A 11 14.32 8.20 16.34
C LEU A 11 14.25 7.04 17.36
N ALA A 12 13.37 6.06 17.14
CA ALA A 12 13.31 4.85 17.96
C ALA A 12 14.61 4.03 17.88
N LEU A 13 15.18 3.86 16.68
CA LEU A 13 16.44 3.12 16.50
C LEU A 13 17.63 3.83 17.15
N ILE A 14 17.74 5.16 17.00
CA ILE A 14 18.81 5.96 17.61
C ILE A 14 18.71 5.92 19.14
N VAL A 15 17.51 6.01 19.71
CA VAL A 15 17.33 5.93 21.15
C VAL A 15 17.58 4.50 21.64
N ALA A 16 17.13 3.48 20.89
CA ALA A 16 17.37 2.08 21.25
C ALA A 16 18.86 1.72 21.23
N SER A 17 19.65 2.24 20.28
CA SER A 17 21.08 1.96 20.19
C SER A 17 21.88 2.58 21.35
N ASN A 18 21.44 3.72 21.88
CA ASN A 18 22.16 4.44 22.93
C ASN A 18 21.63 4.17 24.35
N PHE A 19 20.33 3.96 24.49
CA PHE A 19 19.62 3.91 25.80
C PHE A 19 18.74 2.67 25.95
N GLY A 20 18.72 1.77 24.97
CA GLY A 20 17.94 0.54 25.00
C GLY A 20 16.47 0.73 24.57
N TRP A 21 15.84 -0.40 24.25
CA TRP A 21 14.45 -0.46 23.77
C TRP A 21 13.40 0.16 24.73
N PRO A 22 13.50 0.04 26.07
CA PRO A 22 12.53 0.67 26.96
C PRO A 22 12.47 2.19 26.80
N ALA A 23 13.63 2.84 26.69
CA ALA A 23 13.72 4.28 26.49
C ALA A 23 13.12 4.70 25.13
N ALA A 24 13.38 3.93 24.07
CA ALA A 24 12.83 4.17 22.74
C ALA A 24 11.28 4.13 22.75
N TYR A 25 10.68 3.14 23.43
CA TYR A 25 9.23 3.04 23.53
C TYR A 25 8.60 4.21 24.31
N ILE A 26 9.23 4.65 25.40
CA ILE A 26 8.76 5.81 26.17
C ILE A 26 8.78 7.07 25.30
N VAL A 27 9.85 7.29 24.55
CA VAL A 27 9.96 8.45 23.65
C VAL A 27 8.87 8.42 22.58
N CYS A 28 8.65 7.27 21.94
CA CYS A 28 7.55 7.09 20.97
C CYS A 28 6.17 7.38 21.57
N ALA A 29 5.93 6.96 22.83
CA ALA A 29 4.68 7.21 23.52
C ALA A 29 4.46 8.72 23.77
N VAL A 30 5.51 9.45 24.18
CA VAL A 30 5.46 10.90 24.37
C VAL A 30 5.10 11.63 23.07
N PHE A 31 5.64 11.20 21.93
CA PHE A 31 5.30 11.78 20.61
C PHE A 31 3.83 11.55 20.19
N THR A 32 3.12 10.63 20.83
CA THR A 32 1.70 10.37 20.57
C THR A 32 0.79 11.32 21.38
N LEU A 33 1.29 11.88 22.49
CA LEU A 33 0.50 12.75 23.38
C LEU A 33 -0.11 13.98 22.69
N PRO A 34 0.57 14.69 21.76
CA PRO A 34 -0.04 15.81 21.05
C PRO A 34 -1.30 15.41 20.26
N ALA A 35 -1.29 14.24 19.62
CA ALA A 35 -2.46 13.74 18.88
C ALA A 35 -3.64 13.43 19.83
N ILE A 36 -3.35 12.83 20.99
CA ILE A 36 -4.34 12.56 22.04
C ILE A 36 -4.91 13.88 22.57
N MET A 37 -4.04 14.85 22.87
CA MET A 37 -4.47 16.17 23.35
C MET A 37 -5.38 16.86 22.34
N VAL A 38 -5.03 16.86 21.04
CA VAL A 38 -5.91 17.42 19.99
C VAL A 38 -7.27 16.73 19.98
N GLY A 39 -7.31 15.39 20.09
CA GLY A 39 -8.58 14.64 20.16
C GLY A 39 -9.44 15.02 21.37
N VAL A 40 -8.81 15.22 22.53
CA VAL A 40 -9.51 15.64 23.77
C VAL A 40 -9.99 17.09 23.68
N PHE A 41 -9.20 18.00 23.10
CA PHE A 41 -9.51 19.43 23.07
C PHE A 41 -10.42 19.85 21.91
N MET A 42 -10.34 19.23 20.73
CA MET A 42 -11.19 19.60 19.58
C MET A 42 -12.58 18.95 19.61
N GLY A 43 -12.77 17.84 20.33
CA GLY A 43 -14.04 17.12 20.37
C GLY A 43 -14.47 16.54 19.01
N GLU A 44 -15.61 15.85 18.97
CA GLU A 44 -16.15 15.34 17.71
C GLU A 44 -16.80 16.47 16.89
N PRO A 45 -16.45 16.63 15.59
CA PRO A 45 -17.12 17.61 14.74
C PRO A 45 -18.61 17.28 14.62
N ALA A 46 -19.45 18.33 14.47
CA ALA A 46 -20.90 18.18 14.35
C ALA A 46 -21.26 17.19 13.23
N ARG A 47 -21.86 16.07 13.62
CA ARG A 47 -22.19 14.95 12.74
C ARG A 47 -23.37 15.37 11.85
N HIS A 48 -23.17 15.39 10.54
CA HIS A 48 -24.21 15.81 9.58
C HIS A 48 -25.24 14.70 9.30
N ILE A 49 -25.05 13.50 9.85
CA ILE A 49 -25.94 12.35 9.65
C ILE A 49 -26.21 11.75 11.04
N GLU A 50 -27.48 11.76 11.46
CA GLU A 50 -27.91 11.11 12.70
C GLU A 50 -27.74 9.58 12.57
N PRO A 51 -27.08 8.91 13.54
CA PRO A 51 -27.08 7.46 13.61
C PRO A 51 -28.51 6.94 13.70
N ALA A 52 -28.82 5.86 12.99
CA ALA A 52 -30.10 5.18 13.18
C ALA A 52 -30.21 4.75 14.66
N GLU A 53 -31.36 5.03 15.30
CA GLU A 53 -31.61 4.57 16.65
C GLU A 53 -31.54 3.04 16.68
N VAL A 54 -30.54 2.50 17.39
CA VAL A 54 -30.38 1.05 17.56
C VAL A 54 -31.49 0.52 18.45
N LYS A 55 -32.59 0.02 17.87
CA LYS A 55 -33.69 -0.61 18.64
C LYS A 55 -33.43 -2.10 18.78
N GLY A 56 -32.53 -2.44 19.70
CA GLY A 56 -32.31 -3.81 20.18
C GLY A 56 -31.11 -4.55 19.59
N VAL A 57 -30.78 -5.69 20.22
CA VAL A 57 -29.56 -6.48 19.95
C VAL A 57 -29.52 -7.02 18.51
N THR A 58 -30.67 -7.38 17.94
CA THR A 58 -30.78 -7.89 16.57
C THR A 58 -30.54 -6.79 15.52
N GLN A 59 -31.02 -5.58 15.76
CA GLN A 59 -30.72 -4.41 14.91
C GLN A 59 -29.27 -3.96 15.06
N ALA A 60 -28.70 -4.01 16.26
CA ALA A 60 -27.28 -3.74 16.48
C ALA A 60 -26.38 -4.70 15.68
N LEU A 61 -26.70 -6.01 15.70
CA LEU A 61 -25.98 -7.01 14.91
C LEU A 61 -26.21 -6.81 13.40
N ALA A 62 -27.43 -6.50 12.97
CA ALA A 62 -27.73 -6.23 11.58
C ALA A 62 -26.98 -5.00 11.07
N GLU A 63 -26.91 -3.91 11.84
CA GLU A 63 -26.13 -2.71 11.51
C GLU A 63 -24.62 -2.96 11.51
N TYR A 64 -24.12 -3.82 12.41
CA TYR A 64 -22.71 -4.22 12.43
C TYR A 64 -22.28 -4.96 11.15
N PHE A 65 -23.12 -5.88 10.64
CA PHE A 65 -22.84 -6.63 9.41
C PHE A 65 -23.36 -5.96 8.13
N SER A 66 -24.18 -4.91 8.24
CA SER A 66 -24.75 -4.16 7.12
C SER A 66 -23.68 -3.69 6.11
N PRO A 67 -22.55 -3.08 6.54
CA PRO A 67 -21.51 -2.62 5.62
C PRO A 67 -20.89 -3.74 4.78
N LEU A 68 -20.78 -4.94 5.36
CA LEU A 68 -20.17 -6.11 4.73
C LEU A 68 -21.14 -6.70 3.69
N SER A 69 -22.42 -6.80 4.05
CA SER A 69 -23.47 -7.25 3.13
C SER A 69 -23.68 -6.30 1.96
N GLU A 70 -23.60 -4.98 2.21
CA GLU A 70 -23.73 -3.95 1.20
C GLU A 70 -22.54 -3.99 0.23
N PHE A 71 -21.32 -4.16 0.76
CA PHE A 71 -20.12 -4.29 -0.07
C PHE A 71 -20.20 -5.51 -1.00
N VAL A 72 -20.55 -6.70 -0.47
CA VAL A 72 -20.64 -7.94 -1.26
C VAL A 72 -21.70 -7.88 -2.35
N LYS A 73 -22.81 -7.18 -2.12
CA LYS A 73 -23.92 -7.04 -3.07
C LYS A 73 -23.68 -5.95 -4.12
N ARG A 74 -22.71 -5.06 -3.93
CA ARG A 74 -22.45 -3.95 -4.85
C ARG A 74 -21.82 -4.45 -6.15
N GLN A 75 -22.37 -4.01 -7.28
CA GLN A 75 -21.85 -4.36 -8.61
C GLN A 75 -20.41 -3.84 -8.77
N GLY A 76 -19.48 -4.75 -9.08
CA GLY A 76 -18.05 -4.43 -9.28
C GLY A 76 -17.16 -4.58 -8.03
N ALA A 77 -17.71 -4.75 -6.83
CA ALA A 77 -16.92 -4.89 -5.59
C ALA A 77 -15.96 -6.09 -5.61
N TRP A 78 -16.43 -7.24 -6.11
CA TRP A 78 -15.61 -8.44 -6.28
C TRP A 78 -14.50 -8.26 -7.31
N LEU A 79 -14.78 -7.54 -8.39
CA LEU A 79 -13.82 -7.28 -9.46
C LEU A 79 -12.71 -6.35 -8.97
N VAL A 80 -13.10 -5.34 -8.17
CA VAL A 80 -12.17 -4.47 -7.44
C VAL A 80 -11.28 -5.28 -6.52
N LEU A 81 -11.90 -6.07 -5.65
CA LEU A 81 -11.16 -6.88 -4.69
C LEU A 81 -10.18 -7.81 -5.39
N PHE A 82 -10.60 -8.44 -6.49
CA PHE A 82 -9.74 -9.35 -7.24
C PHE A 82 -8.53 -8.66 -7.87
N PHE A 83 -8.68 -7.48 -8.49
CA PHE A 83 -7.51 -6.78 -9.03
C PHE A 83 -6.58 -6.30 -7.91
N VAL A 84 -7.12 -5.78 -6.80
CA VAL A 84 -6.31 -5.36 -5.65
C VAL A 84 -5.51 -6.54 -5.13
N LEU A 85 -6.15 -7.70 -4.98
CA LEU A 85 -5.50 -8.92 -4.50
C LEU A 85 -4.41 -9.40 -5.45
N ILE A 86 -4.69 -9.53 -6.75
CA ILE A 86 -3.69 -9.99 -7.74
C ILE A 86 -2.46 -9.07 -7.74
N HIS A 87 -2.70 -7.76 -7.83
CA HIS A 87 -1.61 -6.80 -7.89
C HIS A 87 -0.81 -6.76 -6.58
N LYS A 88 -1.50 -6.77 -5.43
CA LYS A 88 -0.88 -6.72 -4.10
C LYS A 88 -0.03 -7.95 -3.81
N ILE A 89 -0.43 -9.12 -4.32
CA ILE A 89 0.35 -10.36 -4.18
C ILE A 89 1.74 -10.17 -4.80
N GLY A 90 1.82 -9.74 -6.07
CA GLY A 90 3.10 -9.55 -6.77
C GLY A 90 4.00 -8.51 -6.09
N ASP A 91 3.42 -7.36 -5.74
CA ASP A 91 4.11 -6.26 -5.05
C ASP A 91 4.62 -6.66 -3.65
N THR A 92 3.80 -7.37 -2.88
CA THR A 92 4.17 -7.84 -1.53
C THR A 92 5.25 -8.91 -1.60
N LEU A 93 5.17 -9.83 -2.58
CA LEU A 93 6.17 -10.88 -2.76
C LEU A 93 7.55 -10.26 -3.04
N ALA A 94 7.62 -9.30 -3.97
CA ALA A 94 8.85 -8.60 -4.34
C ALA A 94 9.45 -7.81 -3.16
N ASN A 95 8.62 -7.09 -2.41
CA ASN A 95 9.06 -6.26 -1.29
C ASN A 95 9.52 -7.09 -0.07
N LEU A 96 8.91 -8.25 0.18
CA LEU A 96 9.32 -9.12 1.31
C LEU A 96 10.69 -9.77 1.09
N THR A 97 11.08 -10.01 -0.16
CA THR A 97 12.33 -10.70 -0.50
C THR A 97 13.46 -9.74 -0.87
N LEU A 98 13.18 -8.45 -0.99
CA LEU A 98 14.13 -7.41 -1.37
C LEU A 98 15.35 -7.39 -0.43
N ARG A 99 15.13 -7.57 0.88
CA ARG A 99 16.21 -7.62 1.84
C ARG A 99 17.08 -8.89 1.71
N LEU A 100 16.47 -10.02 1.34
CA LEU A 100 17.20 -11.26 1.06
C LEU A 100 18.07 -11.10 -0.19
N LEU A 101 17.53 -10.47 -1.24
CA LEU A 101 18.29 -10.15 -2.45
C LEU A 101 19.54 -9.32 -2.11
N PHE A 102 19.41 -8.29 -1.28
CA PHE A 102 20.56 -7.44 -0.94
C PHE A 102 21.61 -8.16 -0.12
N ASP A 103 21.19 -9.02 0.79
CA ASP A 103 22.09 -9.84 1.60
C ASP A 103 22.87 -10.83 0.72
N ASP A 104 22.19 -11.54 -0.18
CA ASP A 104 22.81 -12.49 -1.12
C ASP A 104 23.70 -11.81 -2.17
N LEU A 105 23.39 -10.57 -2.55
CA LEU A 105 24.26 -9.75 -3.40
C LEU A 105 25.47 -9.17 -2.65
N GLY A 106 25.54 -9.31 -1.32
CA GLY A 106 26.67 -8.85 -0.50
C GLY A 106 26.68 -7.35 -0.21
N PHE A 107 25.52 -6.67 -0.25
CA PHE A 107 25.44 -5.27 0.13
C PHE A 107 25.68 -5.10 1.64
N THR A 108 26.40 -4.05 1.99
CA THR A 108 26.63 -3.73 3.40
C THR A 108 25.38 -3.13 4.04
N ASN A 109 25.21 -3.32 5.35
CA ASN A 109 24.12 -2.69 6.09
C ASN A 109 24.13 -1.15 5.98
N GLU A 110 25.30 -0.54 5.82
CA GLU A 110 25.45 0.90 5.62
C GLU A 110 24.93 1.36 4.25
N GLU A 111 25.26 0.63 3.18
CA GLU A 111 24.73 0.90 1.85
C GLU A 111 23.21 0.72 1.82
N ILE A 112 22.70 -0.37 2.39
CA ILE A 112 21.26 -0.62 2.49
C ILE A 112 20.60 0.53 3.26
N ALA A 113 21.11 0.92 4.42
CA ALA A 113 20.54 2.02 5.20
C ALA A 113 20.53 3.34 4.42
N PHE A 114 21.60 3.66 3.69
CA PHE A 114 21.69 4.91 2.93
C PHE A 114 20.72 4.93 1.73
N TYR A 115 20.71 3.88 0.91
CA TYR A 115 19.94 3.86 -0.33
C TYR A 115 18.49 3.40 -0.12
N ASP A 116 18.23 2.34 0.66
CA ASP A 116 16.88 1.86 0.92
C ASP A 116 16.09 2.83 1.79
N VAL A 117 16.68 3.24 2.92
CA VAL A 117 15.97 4.05 3.91
C VAL A 117 16.07 5.53 3.58
N GLY A 118 17.27 6.05 3.29
CA GLY A 118 17.47 7.47 3.01
C GLY A 118 16.96 7.88 1.63
N PHE A 119 17.62 7.38 0.59
CA PHE A 119 17.29 7.72 -0.80
C PHE A 119 15.89 7.23 -1.20
N GLY A 120 15.55 5.99 -0.85
CA GLY A 120 14.22 5.42 -1.08
C GLY A 120 13.10 6.26 -0.46
N PHE A 121 13.27 6.76 0.77
CA PHE A 121 12.27 7.64 1.39
C PHE A 121 12.06 8.96 0.63
N ILE A 122 13.14 9.59 0.14
CA ILE A 122 13.02 10.81 -0.67
C ILE A 122 12.28 10.51 -1.98
N ALA A 123 12.66 9.43 -2.67
CA ALA A 123 11.99 8.98 -3.89
C ALA A 123 10.50 8.69 -3.65
N PHE A 124 10.18 8.07 -2.52
CA PHE A 124 8.80 7.81 -2.09
C PHE A 124 8.00 9.10 -1.88
N LEU A 125 8.56 10.11 -1.22
CA LEU A 125 7.91 11.41 -1.05
C LEU A 125 7.68 12.11 -2.38
N LEU A 126 8.66 12.11 -3.28
CA LEU A 126 8.49 12.64 -4.63
C LEU A 126 7.38 11.89 -5.39
N GLY A 127 7.32 10.58 -5.25
CA GLY A 127 6.26 9.73 -5.80
C GLY A 127 4.87 10.13 -5.30
N ILE A 128 4.73 10.42 -4.01
CA ILE A 128 3.46 10.93 -3.44
C ILE A 128 3.03 12.24 -4.11
N PHE A 129 3.95 13.20 -4.22
CA PHE A 129 3.65 14.49 -4.83
C PHE A 129 3.26 14.34 -6.31
N VAL A 130 4.04 13.56 -7.06
CA VAL A 130 3.75 13.28 -8.48
C VAL A 130 2.42 12.56 -8.62
N GLY A 131 2.14 11.57 -7.76
CA GLY A 131 0.87 10.85 -7.75
C GLY A 131 -0.34 11.77 -7.49
N GLY A 132 -0.20 12.74 -6.59
CA GLY A 132 -1.23 13.76 -6.35
C GLY A 132 -1.46 14.69 -7.55
N ILE A 133 -0.38 15.15 -8.20
CA ILE A 133 -0.48 15.98 -9.42
C ILE A 133 -1.12 15.18 -10.56
N MET A 134 -0.74 13.92 -10.71
CA MET A 134 -1.24 13.02 -11.74
C MET A 134 -2.75 12.78 -11.54
N PHE A 135 -3.17 12.52 -10.31
CA PHE A 135 -4.57 12.42 -9.91
C PHE A 135 -5.36 13.67 -10.29
N ALA A 136 -4.84 14.86 -9.97
CA ALA A 136 -5.49 16.13 -10.28
C ALA A 136 -5.58 16.43 -11.79
N ARG A 137 -4.66 15.94 -12.61
CA ARG A 137 -4.62 16.24 -14.06
C ARG A 137 -5.31 15.21 -14.95
N MET A 138 -5.18 13.93 -14.62
CA MET A 138 -5.64 12.82 -15.48
C MET A 138 -6.88 12.12 -14.93
N GLY A 139 -7.30 12.50 -13.71
CA GLY A 139 -8.41 11.89 -12.99
C GLY A 139 -8.06 10.53 -12.38
N LEU A 140 -8.98 9.99 -11.58
CA LEU A 140 -8.77 8.79 -10.77
C LEU A 140 -8.38 7.56 -11.60
N LYS A 141 -9.19 7.21 -12.61
CA LYS A 141 -9.06 5.97 -13.38
C LYS A 141 -7.71 5.85 -14.09
N HIS A 142 -7.30 6.89 -14.81
CA HIS A 142 -6.02 6.88 -15.54
C HIS A 142 -4.83 6.90 -14.59
N SER A 143 -4.97 7.59 -13.46
CA SER A 143 -3.89 7.67 -12.47
C SER A 143 -3.63 6.34 -11.79
N VAL A 144 -4.70 5.59 -11.47
CA VAL A 144 -4.58 4.22 -10.93
C VAL A 144 -3.96 3.29 -11.97
N LEU A 145 -4.39 3.37 -13.24
CA LEU A 145 -3.82 2.51 -14.29
C LEU A 145 -2.32 2.76 -14.45
N LEU A 146 -1.90 4.03 -14.53
CA LEU A 146 -0.50 4.37 -14.70
C LEU A 146 0.33 3.95 -13.49
N SER A 147 -0.20 4.12 -12.28
CA SER A 147 0.50 3.68 -11.06
C SER A 147 0.67 2.16 -11.01
N LEU A 148 -0.35 1.40 -11.41
CA LEU A 148 -0.28 -0.06 -11.47
C LEU A 148 0.78 -0.55 -12.47
N VAL A 149 0.90 0.13 -13.62
CA VAL A 149 1.97 -0.14 -14.60
C VAL A 149 3.33 0.20 -14.01
N LEU A 150 3.49 1.36 -13.39
CA LEU A 150 4.77 1.77 -12.79
C LEU A 150 5.24 0.79 -11.71
N MET A 151 4.32 0.34 -10.84
CA MET A 151 4.62 -0.66 -9.80
C MET A 151 4.95 -2.04 -10.39
N ALA A 152 4.30 -2.43 -11.50
CA ALA A 152 4.66 -3.67 -12.18
C ALA A 152 6.07 -3.58 -12.80
N VAL A 153 6.41 -2.44 -13.40
CA VAL A 153 7.73 -2.19 -13.99
C VAL A 153 8.81 -2.03 -12.91
N SER A 154 8.47 -1.57 -11.70
CA SER A 154 9.46 -1.45 -10.64
C SER A 154 9.91 -2.81 -10.11
N ASN A 155 9.02 -3.81 -10.06
CA ASN A 155 9.42 -5.20 -9.80
C ASN A 155 10.47 -5.71 -10.81
N PHE A 156 10.35 -5.31 -12.08
CA PHE A 156 11.33 -5.67 -13.11
C PHE A 156 12.71 -5.08 -12.84
N SER A 157 12.77 -3.89 -12.22
CA SER A 157 14.05 -3.25 -11.87
C SER A 157 14.88 -4.10 -10.90
N PHE A 158 14.24 -4.88 -10.01
CA PHE A 158 14.93 -5.83 -9.14
C PHE A 158 15.41 -7.08 -9.87
N ALA A 159 14.68 -7.55 -10.89
CA ALA A 159 15.19 -8.61 -11.78
C ALA A 159 16.45 -8.15 -12.52
N ALA A 160 16.47 -6.90 -12.99
CA ALA A 160 17.63 -6.30 -13.62
C ALA A 160 18.80 -6.14 -12.62
N LEU A 161 18.53 -5.72 -11.39
CA LEU A 161 19.54 -5.63 -10.33
C LEU A 161 20.13 -7.01 -10.00
N ALA A 162 19.30 -8.04 -9.90
CA ALA A 162 19.74 -9.41 -9.66
C ALA A 162 20.64 -9.96 -10.79
N LEU A 163 20.48 -9.48 -12.02
CA LEU A 163 21.37 -9.81 -13.16
C LEU A 163 22.71 -9.06 -13.13
N VAL A 164 22.67 -7.77 -12.77
CA VAL A 164 23.88 -6.92 -12.72
C VAL A 164 24.76 -7.26 -11.52
N GLY A 165 24.15 -7.64 -10.40
CA GLY A 165 24.87 -7.96 -9.16
C GLY A 165 25.13 -6.73 -8.28
N HIS A 166 26.18 -6.82 -7.45
CA HIS A 166 26.54 -5.78 -6.46
C HIS A 166 26.98 -4.48 -7.16
N THR A 167 26.06 -3.53 -7.28
CA THR A 167 26.33 -2.18 -7.79
C THR A 167 25.49 -1.14 -7.07
N ASN A 168 26.15 -0.14 -6.48
CA ASN A 168 25.46 0.91 -5.72
C ASN A 168 24.54 1.76 -6.59
N LEU A 169 24.94 2.00 -7.85
CA LEU A 169 24.10 2.71 -8.81
C LEU A 169 22.87 1.89 -9.23
N GLY A 170 23.03 0.57 -9.40
CA GLY A 170 21.93 -0.34 -9.68
C GLY A 170 20.94 -0.40 -8.51
N MET A 171 21.43 -0.48 -7.28
CA MET A 171 20.60 -0.46 -6.08
C MET A 171 19.85 0.86 -5.93
N ALA A 172 20.55 2.00 -6.10
CA ALA A 172 19.92 3.31 -6.05
C ALA A 172 18.81 3.46 -7.11
N ALA A 173 19.06 3.00 -8.34
CA ALA A 173 18.07 3.06 -9.41
C ALA A 173 16.86 2.17 -9.13
N ALA A 174 17.06 0.91 -8.72
CA ALA A 174 15.97 -0.02 -8.44
C ALA A 174 15.12 0.42 -7.25
N ILE A 175 15.76 0.73 -6.11
CA ILE A 175 15.07 1.21 -4.91
C ILE A 175 14.40 2.56 -5.15
N GLY A 176 15.08 3.49 -5.81
CA GLY A 176 14.52 4.80 -6.12
C GLY A 176 13.28 4.69 -6.97
N PHE A 177 13.34 3.85 -8.01
CA PHE A 177 12.20 3.64 -8.89
C PHE A 177 11.05 2.91 -8.19
N GLU A 178 11.34 1.86 -7.41
CA GLU A 178 10.36 1.15 -6.58
C GLU A 178 9.66 2.09 -5.61
N ASN A 179 10.41 2.83 -4.81
CA ASN A 179 9.83 3.74 -3.83
C ASN A 179 9.04 4.86 -4.50
N PHE A 180 9.53 5.40 -5.63
CA PHE A 180 8.79 6.39 -6.39
C PHE A 180 7.46 5.84 -6.94
N ALA A 181 7.48 4.65 -7.54
CA ALA A 181 6.28 3.97 -8.04
C ALA A 181 5.30 3.63 -6.91
N SER A 182 5.81 3.12 -5.79
CA SER A 182 5.04 2.81 -4.57
C SER A 182 4.43 4.08 -3.95
N GLY A 183 5.13 5.22 -4.01
CA GLY A 183 4.61 6.52 -3.60
C GLY A 183 3.41 6.97 -4.44
N ILE A 184 3.52 6.86 -5.77
CA ILE A 184 2.42 7.15 -6.70
C ILE A 184 1.25 6.20 -6.45
N GLY A 185 1.50 4.89 -6.44
CA GLY A 185 0.49 3.85 -6.21
C GLY A 185 -0.20 3.97 -4.87
N GLY A 186 0.54 4.32 -3.82
CA GLY A 186 -0.01 4.55 -2.49
C GLY A 186 -1.07 5.66 -2.47
N VAL A 187 -0.89 6.73 -3.24
CA VAL A 187 -1.88 7.83 -3.33
C VAL A 187 -3.08 7.41 -4.17
N THR A 188 -2.84 6.87 -5.37
CA THR A 188 -3.90 6.57 -6.35
C THR A 188 -4.76 5.39 -5.92
N VAL A 189 -4.17 4.32 -5.37
CA VAL A 189 -4.91 3.13 -4.92
C VAL A 189 -5.73 3.45 -3.68
N VAL A 190 -5.19 4.23 -2.73
CA VAL A 190 -5.97 4.68 -1.57
C VAL A 190 -7.13 5.56 -2.01
N ALA A 191 -6.89 6.54 -2.89
CA ALA A 191 -7.97 7.36 -3.45
C ALA A 191 -9.05 6.51 -4.15
N TYR A 192 -8.64 5.47 -4.89
CA TYR A 192 -9.56 4.57 -5.56
C TYR A 192 -10.38 3.72 -4.59
N LEU A 193 -9.73 3.12 -3.59
CA LEU A 193 -10.42 2.37 -2.54
C LEU A 193 -11.38 3.28 -1.75
N SER A 194 -10.98 4.51 -1.44
CA SER A 194 -11.84 5.49 -0.79
C SER A 194 -13.06 5.83 -1.65
N ALA A 195 -12.89 6.06 -2.95
CA ALA A 195 -14.00 6.34 -3.88
C ALA A 195 -14.98 5.17 -4.03
N LEU A 196 -14.51 3.94 -3.81
CA LEU A 196 -15.35 2.74 -3.84
C LEU A 196 -16.11 2.48 -2.55
N CYS A 197 -15.72 3.09 -1.44
CA CYS A 197 -16.42 2.91 -0.16
C CYS A 197 -17.66 3.80 -0.12
N ASN A 198 -18.78 3.32 0.44
CA ASN A 198 -19.97 4.15 0.62
C ASN A 198 -19.72 5.20 1.71
N LEU A 199 -20.00 6.48 1.44
CA LEU A 199 -19.91 7.59 2.40
C LEU A 199 -20.55 7.30 3.76
N ARG A 200 -21.56 6.42 3.81
CA ARG A 200 -22.25 6.02 5.05
C ARG A 200 -21.45 5.04 5.93
N PHE A 201 -20.54 4.25 5.36
CA PHE A 201 -19.76 3.21 6.05
C PHE A 201 -18.28 3.18 5.65
N THR A 202 -17.75 4.31 5.17
CA THR A 202 -16.44 4.45 4.52
C THR A 202 -15.29 3.87 5.34
N ALA A 203 -15.24 4.18 6.63
CA ALA A 203 -14.15 3.76 7.51
C ALA A 203 -14.11 2.22 7.70
N THR A 204 -15.24 1.60 8.01
CA THR A 204 -15.34 0.16 8.24
C THR A 204 -15.06 -0.64 6.98
N GLN A 205 -15.61 -0.20 5.84
CA GLN A 205 -15.38 -0.87 4.55
C GLN A 205 -13.91 -0.75 4.11
N TYR A 206 -13.31 0.44 4.23
CA TYR A 206 -11.90 0.63 3.91
C TYR A 206 -10.98 -0.21 4.81
N ALA A 207 -11.26 -0.26 6.11
CA ALA A 207 -10.49 -1.08 7.05
C ALA A 207 -10.59 -2.57 6.70
N LEU A 208 -11.80 -3.08 6.40
CA LEU A 208 -12.02 -4.47 6.01
C LEU A 208 -11.29 -4.83 4.71
N LEU A 209 -11.43 -4.02 3.65
CA LEU A 209 -10.75 -4.19 2.37
C LEU A 209 -9.23 -4.18 2.53
N SER A 210 -8.71 -3.21 3.29
CA SER A 210 -7.28 -3.08 3.55
C SER A 210 -6.73 -4.27 4.33
N ALA A 211 -7.47 -4.74 5.34
CA ALA A 211 -7.10 -5.92 6.12
C ALA A 211 -7.13 -7.20 5.29
N LEU A 212 -8.19 -7.42 4.50
CA LEU A 212 -8.29 -8.56 3.59
C LEU A 212 -7.17 -8.56 2.56
N ALA A 213 -6.88 -7.41 1.94
CA ALA A 213 -5.78 -7.28 0.99
C ALA A 213 -4.42 -7.57 1.64
N SER A 214 -4.22 -7.15 2.90
CA SER A 214 -2.99 -7.40 3.64
C SER A 214 -2.83 -8.88 4.04
N ILE A 215 -3.90 -9.52 4.53
CA ILE A 215 -3.86 -10.92 4.99
C ILE A 215 -3.69 -11.86 3.80
N ALA A 216 -4.49 -11.69 2.76
CA ALA A 216 -4.45 -12.55 1.59
C ALA A 216 -3.08 -12.48 0.91
N GLY A 217 -2.52 -11.28 0.75
CA GLY A 217 -1.15 -11.10 0.27
C GLY A 217 -0.18 -11.90 1.14
N ARG A 218 -0.06 -11.57 2.42
CA ARG A 218 0.99 -12.13 3.29
C ARG A 218 0.87 -13.64 3.54
N PHE A 219 -0.34 -14.19 3.57
CA PHE A 219 -0.57 -15.61 3.78
C PHE A 219 -0.20 -16.46 2.55
N LEU A 220 -0.52 -15.97 1.35
CA LEU A 220 -0.16 -16.65 0.09
C LEU A 220 1.33 -16.52 -0.22
N THR A 221 1.94 -15.38 0.14
CA THR A 221 3.28 -14.99 -0.31
C THR A 221 4.39 -15.31 0.68
N GLY A 222 4.13 -15.18 1.99
CA GLY A 222 5.18 -15.25 3.00
C GLY A 222 5.76 -16.66 3.21
N THR A 223 4.97 -17.71 3.02
CA THR A 223 5.40 -19.11 3.22
C THR A 223 6.06 -19.72 1.98
N THR A 224 5.84 -19.16 0.81
CA THR A 224 6.26 -19.73 -0.48
C THR A 224 7.43 -18.99 -1.12
N ALA A 225 7.64 -17.70 -0.80
CA ALA A 225 8.64 -16.86 -1.45
C ALA A 225 10.08 -17.39 -1.35
N GLY A 226 10.52 -17.78 -0.13
CA GLY A 226 11.88 -18.28 0.09
C GLY A 226 12.17 -19.56 -0.70
N GLY A 227 11.27 -20.55 -0.62
CA GLY A 227 11.42 -21.80 -1.38
C GLY A 227 11.35 -21.62 -2.89
N LEU A 228 10.59 -20.63 -3.38
CA LEU A 228 10.65 -20.27 -4.80
C LEU A 228 12.02 -19.69 -5.16
N ILE A 229 12.57 -18.76 -4.37
CA ILE A 229 13.89 -18.17 -4.65
C ILE A 229 14.98 -19.25 -4.69
N GLU A 230 14.97 -20.19 -3.74
CA GLU A 230 15.91 -21.32 -3.73
C GLU A 230 15.81 -22.19 -5.00
N ALA A 231 14.61 -22.38 -5.54
CA ALA A 231 14.38 -23.25 -6.70
C ALA A 231 14.68 -22.59 -8.06
N MET A 232 14.38 -21.30 -8.23
CA MET A 232 14.47 -20.61 -9.54
C MET A 232 15.44 -19.43 -9.58
N GLY A 233 15.98 -19.01 -8.43
CA GLY A 233 16.87 -17.85 -8.30
C GLY A 233 16.15 -16.50 -8.37
N TYR A 234 16.84 -15.45 -7.93
CA TYR A 234 16.25 -14.10 -7.82
C TYR A 234 15.76 -13.52 -9.14
N VAL A 235 16.51 -13.70 -10.23
CA VAL A 235 16.14 -13.12 -11.53
C VAL A 235 14.78 -13.65 -11.99
N ASN A 236 14.62 -14.97 -12.04
CA ASN A 236 13.37 -15.60 -12.47
C ASN A 236 12.24 -15.31 -11.49
N PHE A 237 12.54 -15.22 -10.19
CA PHE A 237 11.58 -14.86 -9.17
C PHE A 237 11.01 -13.44 -9.38
N TYR A 238 11.86 -12.44 -9.58
CA TYR A 238 11.41 -11.07 -9.85
C TYR A 238 10.74 -10.92 -11.22
N LEU A 239 11.11 -11.74 -12.21
CA LEU A 239 10.35 -11.83 -13.47
C LEU A 239 8.95 -12.44 -13.25
N LEU A 240 8.83 -13.44 -12.38
CA LEU A 240 7.54 -14.05 -12.02
C LEU A 240 6.65 -13.06 -11.26
N THR A 241 7.19 -12.26 -10.34
CA THR A 241 6.42 -11.22 -9.64
C THR A 241 5.97 -10.12 -10.59
N THR A 242 6.84 -9.72 -11.51
CA THR A 242 6.53 -8.78 -12.59
C THR A 242 5.40 -9.33 -13.47
N ALA A 243 5.52 -10.58 -13.94
CA ALA A 243 4.53 -11.24 -14.77
C ALA A 243 3.18 -11.41 -14.05
N SER A 244 3.19 -11.72 -12.75
CA SER A 244 1.97 -11.89 -11.96
C SER A 244 1.25 -10.57 -11.64
N ALA A 245 1.96 -9.43 -11.67
CA ALA A 245 1.34 -8.11 -11.54
C ALA A 245 0.53 -7.70 -12.78
N PHE A 246 0.95 -8.10 -13.99
CA PHE A 246 0.30 -7.72 -15.26
C PHE A 246 -1.18 -8.13 -15.39
N PRO A 247 -1.61 -9.35 -15.01
CA PRO A 247 -3.03 -9.71 -15.00
C PRO A 247 -3.90 -8.72 -14.21
N GLY A 248 -3.40 -8.19 -13.09
CA GLY A 248 -4.10 -7.16 -12.31
C GLY A 248 -4.23 -5.85 -13.08
N VAL A 249 -3.16 -5.43 -13.77
CA VAL A 249 -3.17 -4.23 -14.63
C VAL A 249 -4.13 -4.39 -15.82
N LEU A 250 -4.09 -5.54 -16.50
CA LEU A 250 -4.94 -5.84 -17.65
C LEU A 250 -6.42 -5.91 -17.26
N LEU A 251 -6.73 -6.50 -16.10
CA LEU A 251 -8.08 -6.53 -15.56
C LEU A 251 -8.58 -5.10 -15.30
N PHE A 252 -7.77 -4.25 -14.69
CA PHE A 252 -8.14 -2.86 -14.43
C PHE A 252 -8.30 -2.05 -15.73
N TRP A 253 -7.43 -2.27 -16.71
CA TRP A 253 -7.57 -1.66 -18.04
C TRP A 253 -8.86 -2.10 -18.74
N TYR A 254 -9.20 -3.38 -18.66
CA TYR A 254 -10.47 -3.91 -19.18
C TYR A 254 -11.67 -3.27 -18.46
N MET A 255 -11.60 -3.07 -17.14
CA MET A 255 -12.64 -2.36 -16.37
C MET A 255 -12.85 -0.92 -16.85
N ILE A 256 -11.77 -0.20 -17.19
CA ILE A 256 -11.86 1.15 -17.75
C ILE A 256 -12.55 1.11 -19.12
N ARG A 257 -12.13 0.19 -20.01
CA ARG A 257 -12.66 0.08 -21.38
C ARG A 257 -14.12 -0.34 -21.44
N SER A 258 -14.55 -1.20 -20.53
CA SER A 258 -15.91 -1.74 -20.47
C SER A 258 -16.89 -0.85 -19.70
N GLY A 259 -16.43 0.29 -19.15
CA GLY A 259 -17.25 1.18 -18.31
C GLY A 259 -17.58 0.60 -16.93
N LEU A 260 -17.14 -0.62 -16.62
CA LEU A 260 -17.32 -1.26 -15.30
C LEU A 260 -16.64 -0.48 -14.17
N ALA A 261 -15.53 0.20 -14.46
CA ALA A 261 -14.91 1.12 -13.51
C ALA A 261 -15.87 2.23 -13.10
N ASP A 262 -16.60 2.82 -14.05
CA ASP A 262 -17.57 3.89 -13.79
C ASP A 262 -18.81 3.40 -13.04
N VAL A 263 -19.30 2.20 -13.40
CA VAL A 263 -20.40 1.55 -12.68
C VAL A 263 -20.00 1.24 -11.24
N SER A 264 -18.76 0.80 -11.01
CA SER A 264 -18.26 0.49 -9.67
C SER A 264 -18.04 1.73 -8.81
N LEU A 265 -17.55 2.83 -9.40
CA LEU A 265 -17.34 4.11 -8.72
C LEU A 265 -18.67 4.83 -8.41
N GLY A 266 -19.75 4.51 -9.14
CA GLY A 266 -21.03 5.20 -8.98
C GLY A 266 -20.93 6.69 -9.30
N GLY A 267 -21.79 7.52 -8.69
CA GLY A 267 -21.79 8.98 -8.90
C GLY A 267 -20.48 9.70 -8.55
N ALA A 268 -19.53 9.04 -7.87
CA ALA A 268 -18.24 9.60 -7.48
C ALA A 268 -17.27 9.88 -8.65
N SER A 269 -17.59 9.45 -9.87
CA SER A 269 -16.81 9.81 -11.07
C SER A 269 -17.23 11.14 -11.71
N ARG A 270 -18.27 11.83 -11.21
CA ARG A 270 -18.85 13.02 -11.86
C ARG A 270 -18.39 14.38 -11.30
N ASP A 271 -17.66 14.39 -10.20
CA ASP A 271 -17.12 15.60 -9.54
C ASP A 271 -15.60 15.48 -9.35
#